data_AF-A0A6N9V0Y4-F1
#
_entry.id   AF-A0A6N9V0Y4-F1
#
_cell.length_a   1.000
_cell.length_b   1.000
_cell.length_c   1.000
_cell.angle_alpha   90.00
_cell.angle_beta   90.00
_cell.angle_gamma   90.00
#
_symmetry.space_group_name_H-M   'P 1'
#
loop_
_entity.id
_entity.type
_entity.pdbx_description
1 polymer ?
#
loop_
_entity_poly.entity_id
_entity_poly.type
_entity_poly.pdbx_seq_one_letter_code
_entity_poly.pdbx_strand_id
1 'polypeptide(L)'
;MPTDPGPGGAETDGRRARGAETRRHLLDATVRVIERDGVTGVTHRAVAAEAGVTKSVASYHYPAVDDLLTAALRDSSDAYA
;
A
#
# COMPACT_ATOMS: atom_id res chain seq x y z
N MET A 1 -2.65 15.11 -42.26
CA MET A 1 -1.65 14.53 -41.36
C MET A 1 -2.39 13.92 -40.18
N PRO A 2 -2.50 12.60 -40.03
CA PRO A 2 -3.03 12.01 -38.81
C PRO A 2 -1.88 11.93 -37.79
N THR A 3 -2.05 12.59 -36.64
CA THR A 3 -1.19 12.39 -35.47
C THR A 3 -1.59 11.08 -34.81
N ASP A 4 -0.68 10.11 -34.84
CA ASP A 4 -0.79 8.84 -34.15
C ASP A 4 -0.70 9.09 -32.62
N PRO A 5 -1.68 8.65 -31.79
CA PRO A 5 -1.52 8.67 -30.34
C PRO A 5 -0.57 7.53 -29.93
N GLY A 6 0.62 7.89 -29.46
CA GLY A 6 1.66 6.94 -29.05
C GLY A 6 1.23 5.93 -27.97
N PRO A 7 2.03 4.87 -27.75
CA PRO A 7 1.67 3.66 -27.00
C PRO A 7 1.68 3.88 -25.48
N GLY A 8 0.77 4.71 -24.94
CA GLY A 8 0.74 5.07 -23.52
C GLY A 8 -0.05 4.13 -22.60
N GLY A 9 -0.77 3.15 -23.14
CA GLY A 9 -1.66 2.27 -22.37
C GLY A 9 -0.92 1.25 -21.49
N ALA A 10 -0.02 0.47 -22.09
CA ALA A 10 0.66 -0.63 -21.42
C ALA A 10 1.59 -0.18 -20.27
N GLU A 11 2.29 0.94 -20.43
CA GLU A 11 3.19 1.48 -19.40
C GLU A 11 2.44 2.04 -18.19
N THR A 12 1.29 2.69 -18.43
CA THR A 12 0.45 3.25 -17.37
C THR A 12 -0.21 2.14 -16.55
N ASP A 13 -0.66 1.08 -17.20
CA ASP A 13 -1.24 -0.08 -16.53
C ASP A 13 -0.21 -0.84 -15.71
N GLY A 14 1.02 -0.98 -16.21
CA GLY A 14 2.13 -1.55 -15.42
C GLY A 14 2.47 -0.74 -14.17
N ARG A 15 2.38 0.60 -14.22
CA ARG A 15 2.57 1.46 -13.03
C ARG A 15 1.44 1.30 -12.02
N ARG A 16 0.19 1.23 -12.48
CA ARG A 16 -0.98 1.01 -11.61
C ARG A 16 -0.92 -0.35 -10.92
N ALA A 17 -0.56 -1.40 -11.65
CA ALA A 17 -0.40 -2.75 -11.11
C ALA A 17 0.65 -2.78 -9.99
N ARG A 18 1.85 -2.23 -10.24
CA ARG A 18 2.92 -2.13 -9.22
C ARG A 18 2.51 -1.29 -8.00
N GLY A 19 1.74 -0.22 -8.22
CA GLY A 19 1.19 0.59 -7.12
C GLY A 19 0.18 -0.19 -6.28
N ALA A 20 -0.66 -1.02 -6.91
CA ALA A 20 -1.61 -1.87 -6.21
C ALA A 20 -0.92 -3.00 -5.42
N GLU A 21 0.13 -3.61 -5.99
CA GLU A 21 0.95 -4.62 -5.32
C GLU A 21 1.67 -4.05 -4.11
N THR A 22 2.33 -2.90 -4.26
CA THR A 22 2.99 -2.18 -3.16
C THR A 22 2.01 -1.86 -2.04
N ARG A 23 0.81 -1.38 -2.39
CA ARG A 23 -0.25 -1.09 -1.42
C ARG A 23 -0.67 -2.34 -0.65
N ARG A 24 -0.77 -3.49 -1.32
CA ARG A 24 -1.11 -4.76 -0.69
C ARG A 24 -0.03 -5.23 0.29
N HIS A 25 1.25 -5.13 -0.09
CA HIS A 25 2.36 -5.43 0.81
C HIS A 25 2.39 -4.54 2.05
N LEU A 26 2.06 -3.26 1.91
CA LEU A 26 1.94 -2.34 3.05
C LEU A 26 0.80 -2.73 4.00
N LEU A 27 -0.32 -3.26 3.48
CA LEU A 27 -1.43 -3.76 4.30
C LEU A 27 -1.02 -5.02 5.06
N ASP A 28 -0.46 -6.01 4.37
CA ASP A 28 0.01 -7.25 5.00
C ASP A 28 1.02 -6.95 6.11
N ALA A 29 1.95 -6.02 5.86
CA ALA A 29 2.92 -5.55 6.84
C ALA A 29 2.24 -4.84 8.03
N THR A 30 1.21 -4.04 7.79
CA THR A 30 0.44 -3.38 8.85
C THR A 30 -0.20 -4.41 9.77
N VAL A 31 -0.85 -5.44 9.21
CA VAL A 31 -1.45 -6.53 9.99
C VAL A 31 -0.40 -7.24 10.85
N ARG A 32 0.75 -7.60 10.28
CA ARG A 32 1.86 -8.23 11.03
C ARG A 32 2.38 -7.35 12.18
N VAL A 33 2.50 -6.05 11.96
CA VAL A 33 2.89 -5.10 13.02
C VAL A 33 1.83 -5.04 14.12
N ILE A 34 0.54 -5.03 13.77
CA ILE A 34 -0.55 -5.07 14.75
C ILE A 34 -0.51 -6.36 15.57
N GLU A 35 -0.30 -7.51 14.93
CA GLU A 35 -0.21 -8.81 15.61
C GLU A 35 0.97 -8.88 16.58
N ARG A 36 2.11 -8.26 16.23
CA ARG A 36 3.34 -8.29 17.03
C ARG A 36 3.36 -7.25 18.14
N ASP A 37 3.05 -6.00 17.80
CA ASP A 37 3.30 -4.82 18.64
C ASP A 37 2.00 -4.11 19.09
N GLY A 38 0.83 -4.61 18.63
CA GLY A 38 -0.46 -3.96 18.83
C GLY A 38 -0.66 -2.71 17.97
N VAL A 39 -1.87 -2.13 18.04
CA VAL A 39 -2.24 -0.94 17.26
C VAL A 39 -1.33 0.27 17.54
N THR A 40 -0.90 0.44 18.79
CA THR A 40 0.03 1.52 19.19
C THR A 40 1.42 1.38 18.58
N GLY A 41 1.82 0.16 18.16
CA GLY A 41 3.09 -0.09 17.48
C GLY A 41 3.09 0.31 16.00
N VAL A 42 1.91 0.57 15.42
CA VAL A 42 1.78 0.90 14.00
C VAL A 42 2.30 2.30 13.73
N THR A 43 3.37 2.37 12.95
CA THR A 43 3.94 3.62 12.44
C THR A 43 4.39 3.42 11.00
N HIS A 44 4.50 4.50 10.20
CA HIS A 44 5.06 4.40 8.84
C HIS A 44 6.43 3.74 8.82
N ARG A 45 7.25 3.98 9.85
CA ARG A 45 8.59 3.39 9.93
C ARG A 45 8.51 1.88 10.16
N ALA A 46 7.70 1.44 11.12
CA ALA A 46 7.54 0.02 11.44
C ALA A 46 6.95 -0.73 10.24
N VAL A 47 5.90 -0.19 9.62
CA VAL A 47 5.24 -0.79 8.46
C VAL A 47 6.16 -0.79 7.23
N ALA A 48 6.87 0.30 6.94
CA ALA A 48 7.80 0.33 5.82
C ALA A 48 8.94 -0.68 5.99
N ALA A 49 9.47 -0.83 7.21
CA ALA A 49 10.49 -1.81 7.52
C ALA A 49 9.97 -3.25 7.34
N GLU A 50 8.76 -3.54 7.85
CA GLU A 50 8.10 -4.84 7.71
C GLU A 50 7.77 -5.16 6.24
N ALA A 51 7.31 -4.18 5.47
CA ALA A 51 6.99 -4.33 4.05
C ALA A 51 8.22 -4.35 3.12
N GLY A 52 9.43 -4.09 3.65
CA GLY A 52 10.65 -4.00 2.86
C GLY A 52 10.68 -2.82 1.88
N VAL A 53 9.94 -1.75 2.15
CA VAL A 53 9.89 -0.54 1.30
C VAL A 53 10.47 0.67 2.01
N THR A 54 10.70 1.75 1.26
CA THR A 54 11.15 3.01 1.86
C THR A 54 9.98 3.73 2.56
N LYS A 55 10.30 4.53 3.58
CA LYS A 55 9.30 5.39 4.23
C LYS A 55 8.56 6.28 3.22
N SER A 56 9.26 6.83 2.23
CA SER A 56 8.64 7.68 1.19
C SER A 56 7.59 6.93 0.38
N VAL A 57 7.83 5.66 0.05
CA VAL A 57 6.84 4.81 -0.65
C VAL A 57 5.65 4.53 0.26
N ALA A 58 5.88 4.18 1.52
CA ALA A 58 4.80 3.97 2.49
C ALA A 58 3.94 5.22 2.67
N SER A 59 4.56 6.38 2.88
CA SER A 59 3.87 7.66 3.05
C SER A 59 3.19 8.17 1.77
N TYR A 60 3.65 7.74 0.58
CA TYR A 60 2.96 8.05 -0.68
C TYR A 60 1.62 7.32 -0.79
N HIS A 61 1.57 6.04 -0.37
CA HIS A 61 0.34 5.24 -0.42
C HIS A 61 -0.60 5.53 0.76
N TYR A 62 -0.03 5.79 1.94
CA TYR A 62 -0.77 6.06 3.17
C TYR A 62 -0.17 7.29 3.85
N PRO A 63 -0.73 8.49 3.64
CA PRO A 63 -0.18 9.72 4.20
C PRO A 63 -0.18 9.75 5.74
N ALA A 64 -1.17 9.13 6.39
CA ALA A 64 -1.28 9.03 7.84
C ALA A 64 -1.24 7.58 8.32
N VAL A 65 -0.89 7.39 9.59
CA VAL A 65 -0.99 6.08 10.27
C VAL A 65 -2.45 5.62 10.33
N ASP A 66 -3.38 6.54 10.55
CA ASP A 66 -4.81 6.24 10.57
C ASP A 66 -5.31 5.66 9.23
N ASP A 67 -4.69 6.05 8.11
CA ASP A 67 -5.01 5.48 6.80
C ASP A 67 -4.59 4.00 6.71
N LEU A 68 -3.44 3.63 7.31
CA LEU A 68 -2.99 2.23 7.38
C LEU A 68 -3.96 1.40 8.22
N LEU A 69 -4.33 1.91 9.41
CA LEU A 69 -5.25 1.23 10.32
C LEU A 69 -6.63 1.06 9.68
N THR A 70 -7.17 2.12 9.07
CA THR A 70 -8.47 2.08 8.39
C THR A 70 -8.46 1.09 7.24
N ALA A 71 -7.39 1.07 6.45
CA ALA A 71 -7.30 0.17 5.32
C ALA A 71 -7.12 -1.30 5.76
N ALA A 72 -6.34 -1.57 6.81
CA ALA A 72 -6.22 -2.91 7.39
C ALA A 72 -7.55 -3.42 7.96
N LEU A 73 -8.32 -2.56 8.62
CA LEU A 73 -9.67 -2.90 9.12
C LEU A 73 -10.64 -3.23 7.97
N ARG A 74 -10.59 -2.47 6.88
CA ARG A 74 -11.42 -2.73 5.69
C ARG A 74 -11.06 -4.05 5.03
N ASP A 75 -9.76 -4.31 4.84
CA ASP A 75 -9.26 -5.56 4.26
C ASP A 75 -9.63 -6.78 5.12
N SER A 76 -9.50 -6.67 6.44
CA SER A 76 -9.94 -7.71 7.38
C SER A 76 -11.45 -7.95 7.34
N SER A 77 -12.25 -6.92 7.12
CA SER A 77 -13.72 -7.05 7.05
C SER A 77 -14.15 -7.79 5.79
N ASP A 78 -13.46 -7.58 4.66
CA ASP A 78 -13.68 -8.33 3.41
C ASP A 78 -13.26 -9.80 3.53
N ALA A 79 -12.32 -10.11 4.43
CA ALA A 79 -11.89 -11.50 4.68
C ALA A 79 -12.92 -12.35 5.46
N TYR A 80 -13.94 -11.72 6.06
CA TYR A 80 -15.03 -12.40 6.79
C TYR A 80 -16.38 -12.37 6.06
N ALA A 81 -16.43 -11.89 4.81
CA ALA A 81 -17.62 -11.90 3.95
C ALA A 81 -17.59 -13.08 2.96
#